data_AF-X1BDM2-F1
#
_entry.id   AF-X1BDM2-F1
#
_cell.length_a   1.000
_cell.length_b   1.000
_cell.length_c   1.000
_cell.angle_alpha   90.00
_cell.angle_beta   90.00
_cell.angle_gamma   90.00
#
_symmetry.space_group_name_H-M   'P 1'
#
loop_
_entity.id
_entity.type
_entity.pdbx_description
1 polymer ?
#
loop_
_entity_poly.entity_id
_entity_poly.type
_entity_poly.pdbx_seq_one_letter_code
_entity_poly.pdbx_strand_id
1 'polypeptide(L)'
;MYLFIFIAGFGGGALRGLVGFIKNQFSYKNVEFKLSYFIFMMFLSGIVGLLTAVAVKETGITLLGLESLTPALAFIIGYAGGDFLENLYKIIIKKPSLYSLPQDLKK
;
A
#
# COMPACT_ATOMS: atom_id res chain seq x y z
N MET A 1 0.22 -21.60 -3.24
CA MET A 1 -0.50 -20.40 -3.76
C MET A 1 -0.42 -19.23 -2.78
N TYR A 2 -0.78 -19.41 -1.51
CA TYR A 2 -0.75 -18.37 -0.46
C TYR A 2 0.63 -17.75 -0.20
N LEU A 3 1.70 -18.57 -0.18
CA LEU A 3 3.06 -18.08 0.06
C LEU A 3 3.50 -17.05 -1.00
N PHE A 4 3.17 -17.27 -2.27
CA PHE A 4 3.52 -16.35 -3.35
C PHE A 4 2.78 -15.01 -3.23
N ILE A 5 1.53 -15.02 -2.74
CA ILE A 5 0.76 -13.80 -2.46
C ILE A 5 1.41 -13.00 -1.32
N PHE A 6 1.85 -13.68 -0.26
CA PHE A 6 2.51 -13.03 0.88
C PHE A 6 3.87 -12.43 0.49
N ILE A 7 4.69 -13.18 -0.24
CA ILE A 7 5.98 -12.68 -0.74
C ILE A 7 5.77 -11.51 -1.69
N ALA A 8 4.78 -11.59 -2.59
CA ALA A 8 4.48 -10.52 -3.53
C ALA A 8 3.95 -9.26 -2.83
N GLY A 9 3.02 -9.39 -1.89
CA GLY A 9 2.50 -8.26 -1.10
C GLY A 9 3.58 -7.59 -0.25
N PHE A 10 4.43 -8.39 0.40
CA PHE A 10 5.60 -7.87 1.11
C PHE A 10 6.57 -7.17 0.16
N GLY A 11 6.86 -7.77 -0.99
CA GLY A 11 7.74 -7.21 -2.02
C GLY A 11 7.24 -5.87 -2.55
N GLY A 12 5.93 -5.74 -2.79
CA GLY A 12 5.32 -4.46 -3.17
C GLY A 12 5.51 -3.39 -2.09
N GLY A 13 5.23 -3.74 -0.83
CA GLY A 13 5.40 -2.84 0.30
C GLY A 13 6.86 -2.42 0.52
N ALA A 14 7.80 -3.35 0.36
CA ALA A 14 9.23 -3.06 0.40
C ALA A 14 9.65 -2.12 -0.74
N LEU A 15 9.16 -2.35 -1.96
CA LEU A 15 9.49 -1.49 -3.11
C LEU A 15 8.97 -0.06 -2.92
N ARG A 16 7.78 0.12 -2.32
CA ARG A 16 7.28 1.44 -1.90
C ARG A 16 8.21 2.10 -0.88
N GLY A 17 8.66 1.34 0.12
CA GLY A 17 9.63 1.82 1.12
C GLY A 17 10.94 2.30 0.48
N LEU A 18 11.42 1.57 -0.53
CA LEU A 18 12.63 1.91 -1.26
C LEU A 18 12.45 3.21 -2.06
N VAL A 19 11.34 3.34 -2.78
CA VAL A 19 11.02 4.58 -3.52
C VAL A 19 10.91 5.77 -2.56
N GLY A 20 10.28 5.59 -1.40
CA GLY A 20 10.21 6.63 -0.36
C GLY A 20 11.58 7.02 0.17
N PHE A 21 12.45 6.05 0.39
CA PHE A 21 13.82 6.28 0.82
C PHE A 21 14.64 7.05 -0.23
N ILE A 22 14.55 6.65 -1.50
CA ILE A 22 15.21 7.31 -2.63
C ILE A 22 14.76 8.77 -2.71
N LYS A 23 13.44 9.02 -2.65
CA LYS A 23 12.89 10.39 -2.66
C LYS A 23 13.44 11.23 -1.50
N ASN A 24 13.51 10.65 -0.30
CA ASN A 24 14.06 11.33 0.86
C ASN A 24 15.55 11.70 0.66
N GLN A 25 16.35 10.80 0.08
CA GLN A 25 17.75 11.12 -0.24
C GLN A 25 17.88 12.24 -1.28
N PHE A 26 17.05 12.26 -2.32
CA PHE A 26 17.11 13.31 -3.33
C PHE A 26 16.59 14.67 -2.85
N SER A 27 15.64 14.71 -1.91
CA SER A 27 15.05 15.96 -1.42
C SER A 27 15.93 16.74 -0.44
N TYR A 28 16.88 16.10 0.25
CA TYR A 28 17.63 16.74 1.34
C TYR A 28 19.14 16.69 1.10
N LYS A 29 19.79 17.87 1.08
CA LYS A 29 21.26 17.99 1.12
C LYS A 29 21.75 17.55 2.50
N ASN A 30 22.43 16.40 2.59
CA ASN A 30 22.97 15.75 3.80
C ASN A 30 21.96 14.90 4.61
N VAL A 31 21.56 13.75 4.08
CA VAL A 31 20.90 12.71 4.88
C VAL A 31 21.93 11.65 5.25
N GLU A 32 22.22 11.51 6.54
CA GLU A 32 23.05 10.43 7.05
C GLU A 32 22.38 9.08 6.77
N PHE A 33 23.03 8.23 5.97
CA PHE A 33 22.54 6.88 5.70
C PHE A 33 22.74 6.00 6.93
N LYS A 34 21.66 5.76 7.69
CA LYS A 34 21.65 4.83 8.81
C LYS A 34 21.09 3.48 8.35
N LEU A 35 21.97 2.51 8.13
CA LEU A 35 21.61 1.19 7.60
C LEU A 35 20.54 0.47 8.44
N SER A 36 20.64 0.55 9.78
CA SER A 36 19.66 -0.04 10.70
C SER A 36 18.27 0.57 10.53
N TYR A 37 18.19 1.90 10.42
CA TYR A 37 16.94 2.63 10.17
C TYR A 37 16.35 2.28 8.80
N PHE A 38 17.18 2.20 7.76
CA PHE A 38 16.77 1.80 6.42
C PHE A 38 16.14 0.40 6.44
N ILE A 39 16.84 -0.60 6.98
CA ILE A 39 16.35 -1.98 7.02
C ILE A 39 15.07 -2.07 7.84
N PHE A 40 15.01 -1.41 9.01
CA PHE A 40 13.83 -1.40 9.86
C PHE A 40 12.61 -0.79 9.15
N MET A 41 12.78 0.37 8.51
CA MET A 41 11.69 1.05 7.79
C MET A 41 11.25 0.30 6.54
N MET A 42 12.20 -0.29 5.82
CA MET A 42 11.91 -1.17 4.68
C MET A 42 11.10 -2.40 5.10
N PHE A 43 11.49 -3.03 6.21
CA PHE A 43 10.80 -4.18 6.78
C PHE A 43 9.39 -3.82 7.24
N LEU A 44 9.23 -2.69 7.96
CA LEU A 44 7.91 -2.18 8.36
C LEU A 44 7.01 -1.92 7.14
N SER A 45 7.55 -1.29 6.10
CA SER A 45 6.78 -1.03 4.88
C SER A 45 6.37 -2.32 4.16
N GLY A 46 7.25 -3.33 4.15
CA GLY A 46 6.93 -4.66 3.66
C GLY A 46 5.82 -5.35 4.47
N ILE A 47 5.86 -5.27 5.80
CA ILE A 47 4.78 -5.79 6.67
C ILE A 47 3.45 -5.10 6.33
N VAL A 48 3.44 -3.78 6.19
CA VAL A 48 2.23 -3.03 5.81
C VAL A 48 1.69 -3.54 4.46
N GLY A 49 2.55 -3.68 3.45
CA GLY A 49 2.13 -4.20 2.14
C GLY A 49 1.56 -5.61 2.19
N LEU A 50 2.14 -6.49 3.01
CA LEU A 50 1.62 -7.84 3.26
C LEU A 50 0.24 -7.78 3.93
N LEU A 51 0.08 -6.99 5.00
CA LEU A 51 -1.18 -6.86 5.72
C LEU A 51 -2.29 -6.30 4.82
N THR A 52 -1.98 -5.32 3.98
CA THR A 52 -2.92 -4.79 2.97
C THR A 52 -3.34 -5.88 2.00
N ALA A 53 -2.40 -6.64 1.42
CA ALA A 53 -2.73 -7.72 0.49
C ALA A 53 -3.59 -8.82 1.13
N VAL A 54 -3.33 -9.16 2.40
CA VAL A 54 -4.15 -10.12 3.16
C VAL A 54 -5.55 -9.56 3.41
N ALA A 55 -5.66 -8.32 3.89
CA ALA A 55 -6.95 -7.70 4.18
C ALA A 55 -7.85 -7.68 2.93
N VAL A 56 -7.30 -7.29 1.77
CA VAL A 56 -8.03 -7.28 0.49
C VAL A 56 -8.42 -8.67 0.02
N LYS A 57 -7.60 -9.68 0.32
CA LYS A 57 -7.94 -11.07 0.02
C LYS A 57 -9.14 -11.53 0.84
N GLU A 58 -9.17 -11.20 2.13
CA GLU A 58 -10.22 -11.61 3.07
C GLU A 58 -11.53 -10.83 2.90
N THR A 59 -11.50 -9.64 2.27
CA THR A 59 -12.75 -8.93 1.93
C THR A 59 -13.58 -9.64 0.87
N GLY A 60 -13.04 -10.65 0.19
CA GLY A 60 -13.77 -11.43 -0.83
C GLY A 60 -14.15 -10.63 -2.07
N ILE A 61 -13.54 -9.46 -2.28
CA ILE A 61 -13.85 -8.57 -3.40
C ILE A 61 -13.23 -9.16 -4.68
N THR A 62 -14.07 -9.44 -5.67
CA THR A 62 -13.64 -9.82 -7.02
C THR A 62 -13.06 -8.60 -7.71
N LEU A 63 -11.73 -8.49 -7.67
CA LEU A 63 -11.02 -7.43 -8.39
C LEU A 63 -10.83 -7.86 -9.85
N LEU A 64 -11.29 -7.02 -10.80
CA LEU A 64 -11.12 -7.22 -12.25
C LEU A 64 -11.76 -8.50 -12.82
N GLY A 65 -12.80 -9.04 -12.17
CA GLY A 65 -13.48 -10.27 -12.62
C GLY A 65 -12.68 -11.55 -12.37
N LEU A 66 -11.58 -11.48 -11.62
CA LEU A 66 -10.83 -12.63 -11.15
C LEU A 66 -11.37 -13.08 -9.79
N GLU A 67 -11.77 -14.35 -9.70
CA GLU A 67 -12.24 -14.96 -8.44
C GLU A 67 -11.11 -15.14 -7.40
N SER A 68 -9.86 -15.13 -7.85
CA SER A 68 -8.69 -15.36 -7.01
C SER A 68 -7.65 -14.24 -7.12
N LEU A 69 -7.16 -13.79 -5.98
CA LEU A 69 -6.10 -12.79 -5.87
C LEU A 69 -4.79 -13.37 -6.40
N THR A 70 -4.31 -12.85 -7.53
CA THR A 70 -3.05 -13.30 -8.16
C THR A 70 -1.84 -12.70 -7.44
N PRO A 71 -0.67 -13.34 -7.46
CA PRO A 71 0.55 -12.77 -6.87
C PRO A 71 0.91 -11.41 -7.46
N ALA A 72 0.71 -11.21 -8.77
CA ALA A 72 0.95 -9.91 -9.41
C ALA A 72 0.02 -8.82 -8.85
N LEU A 73 -1.24 -9.15 -8.59
CA LEU A 73 -2.17 -8.21 -7.98
C LEU A 73 -1.81 -7.93 -6.52
N ALA A 74 -1.38 -8.96 -5.77
CA ALA A 74 -0.89 -8.82 -4.41
C ALA A 74 0.30 -7.84 -4.33
N PHE A 75 1.20 -7.90 -5.31
CA PHE A 75 2.32 -6.96 -5.42
C PHE A 75 1.86 -5.52 -5.60
N ILE A 76 0.91 -5.28 -6.51
CA ILE A 76 0.36 -3.94 -6.75
C ILE A 76 -0.35 -3.41 -5.50
N ILE A 77 -1.17 -4.25 -4.86
CA ILE A 77 -1.86 -3.91 -3.60
C ILE A 77 -0.84 -3.58 -2.51
N GLY A 78 0.21 -4.39 -2.35
CA GLY A 78 1.26 -4.15 -1.37
C GLY A 78 2.03 -2.86 -1.63
N TYR A 79 2.29 -2.52 -2.89
CA TYR A 79 2.95 -1.26 -3.28
C TYR A 79 2.08 -0.03 -3.01
N ALA A 80 0.78 -0.11 -3.26
CA ALA A 80 -0.16 0.98 -2.94
C ALA A 80 -0.41 1.08 -1.41
N GLY A 81 -0.42 -0.06 -0.71
CA GLY A 81 -0.51 -0.15 0.74
C GLY A 81 -1.77 0.52 1.31
N GLY A 82 -1.58 1.48 2.22
CA GLY A 82 -2.68 2.20 2.88
C GLY A 82 -3.61 2.95 1.93
N ASP A 83 -3.06 3.55 0.86
CA ASP A 83 -3.86 4.28 -0.13
C ASP A 83 -4.83 3.35 -0.85
N PHE A 84 -4.45 2.08 -1.05
CA PHE A 84 -5.34 1.08 -1.62
C PHE A 84 -6.50 0.77 -0.68
N LEU A 85 -6.22 0.55 0.61
CA LEU A 85 -7.24 0.31 1.63
C LEU A 85 -8.21 1.48 1.76
N GLU A 86 -7.72 2.71 1.75
CA GLU A 86 -8.57 3.90 1.81
C GLU A 86 -9.52 3.97 0.61
N ASN A 87 -9.00 3.76 -0.60
CA ASN A 87 -9.81 3.79 -1.81
C ASN A 87 -10.79 2.61 -1.86
N LEU A 88 -10.38 1.43 -1.41
CA LEU A 88 -11.26 0.28 -1.29
C LEU A 88 -12.41 0.57 -0.31
N TYR A 89 -12.09 1.17 0.83
CA TYR A 89 -13.09 1.59 1.80
C TYR A 89 -14.08 2.60 1.21
N LYS A 90 -13.61 3.62 0.47
CA LYS A 90 -14.46 4.57 -0.28
C LYS A 90 -15.44 3.88 -1.24
N ILE A 91 -14.98 2.84 -1.96
CA ILE A 91 -15.82 2.06 -2.87
C ILE A 91 -16.90 1.30 -2.09
N ILE A 92 -16.54 0.63 -0.99
CA ILE A 92 -17.47 -0.14 -0.15
C ILE A 92 -18.58 0.78 0.40
N ILE A 93 -18.22 1.97 0.90
CA ILE A 93 -19.18 2.94 1.45
C ILE A 93 -19.90 3.78 0.39
N LYS A 94 -19.56 3.62 -0.90
CA LYS A 94 -20.07 4.40 -2.04
C LYS A 94 -19.98 5.92 -1.86
N LYS A 95 -18.99 6.42 -1.11
CA LYS A 95 -18.74 7.86 -0.93
C LYS A 95 -17.40 8.24 -1.55
N PRO A 96 -17.34 9.30 -2.37
CA PRO A 96 -16.09 9.73 -3.01
C PRO A 96 -15.09 10.34 -2.01
N SER A 97 -15.57 10.84 -0.87
CA SER A 97 -14.74 11.42 0.18
C SER A 97 -15.17 10.93 1.56
N LEU A 98 -14.17 10.69 2.42
CA LEU A 98 -14.39 10.39 3.84
C LEU A 98 -14.83 11.62 4.61
N TYR A 99 -14.37 12.79 4.17
CA TYR A 99 -14.74 14.09 4.70
C TYR A 99 -15.77 14.74 3.78
N SER A 100 -16.90 15.17 4.35
CA SER A 100 -17.76 16.16 3.71
C SER A 100 -17.18 17.54 4.00
N LEU A 101 -16.67 18.24 2.98
CA LEU A 101 -16.37 19.67 3.13
C LEU A 101 -17.67 20.42 3.47
N PRO A 102 -17.63 21.42 4.36
CA PRO A 102 -18.72 22.38 4.52
C PRO A 102 -19.13 22.95 3.15
N GLN A 103 -20.43 23.09 2.91
CA GLN A 103 -21.02 23.54 1.64
C GLN A 103 -20.44 24.90 1.16
N ASP A 104 -19.98 25.69 2.11
CA ASP A 104 -19.37 27.02 2.02
C ASP A 104 -17.98 27.06 1.36
N LEU A 105 -17.34 25.91 1.11
CA LEU A 105 -16.05 25.80 0.39
C LEU A 105 -16.15 25.18 -1.02
N LYS A 106 -17.37 24.80 -1.47
CA LYS A 106 -17.60 24.38 -2.85
C LYS A 106 -17.77 25.61 -3.75
N LYS A 107 -16.65 26.19 -4.18
CA LYS A 107 -16.64 27.13 -5.32
C LYS A 107 -16.77 26.39 -6.64
#